data_AF-A0A6M2D344-F1
#
_entry.id   AF-A0A6M2D344-F1
#
_cell.length_a   1.000
_cell.length_b   1.000
_cell.length_c   1.000
_cell.angle_alpha   90.00
_cell.angle_beta   90.00
_cell.angle_gamma   90.00
#
_symmetry.space_group_name_H-M   'P 1'
#
loop_
_entity.id
_entity.type
_entity.pdbx_description
1 polymer ?
#
loop_
_entity_poly.entity_id
_entity_poly.type
_entity_poly.pdbx_seq_one_letter_code
_entity_poly.pdbx_strand_id
1 'polypeptide(L)'
;GQNPQFRSWLHWIVVNVNSTEKLHEGDQAVPYNGPAPPKGSGPHRYVFLLYCQRGRRLQGSELAPEKRKNFNLAEFVNKTELGPPLAGNFFFAENP
;
A
#
# COMPACT_ATOMS: atom_id res chain seq x y z
N GLY A 1 -16.44 -15.82 3.79
CA GLY A 1 -15.14 -15.29 3.33
C GLY A 1 -14.15 -16.42 3.37
N GLN A 2 -13.81 -16.98 2.20
CA GLN A 2 -12.86 -18.09 2.11
C GLN A 2 -11.46 -17.62 2.51
N ASN A 3 -10.73 -18.54 3.11
CA ASN A 3 -9.40 -18.43 3.69
C ASN A 3 -8.46 -17.51 2.86
N PRO A 4 -8.11 -16.30 3.33
CA PRO A 4 -7.24 -15.40 2.56
C PRO A 4 -5.80 -15.90 2.66
N GLN A 5 -5.41 -16.82 1.77
CA GLN A 5 -4.07 -17.42 1.72
C GLN A 5 -2.94 -16.37 1.50
N PHE A 6 -3.28 -15.12 1.12
CA PHE A 6 -2.35 -14.02 0.87
C PHE A 6 -2.74 -12.70 1.59
N ARG A 7 -3.17 -12.75 2.86
CA ARG A 7 -3.19 -11.53 3.70
C ARG A 7 -1.78 -10.91 3.75
N SER A 8 -1.49 -9.66 3.41
CA SER A 8 -2.11 -8.69 2.50
C SER A 8 -1.21 -8.57 1.26
N TRP A 9 -1.76 -8.34 0.06
CA TRP A 9 -0.95 -8.04 -1.13
C TRP A 9 -0.63 -6.55 -1.21
N LEU A 10 0.64 -6.19 -1.40
CA LEU A 10 1.05 -4.80 -1.56
C LEU A 10 0.84 -4.32 -2.99
N HIS A 11 -0.16 -3.45 -3.17
CA HIS A 11 -0.50 -2.88 -4.48
C HIS A 11 0.37 -1.68 -4.86
N TRP A 12 0.70 -0.80 -3.91
CA TRP A 12 1.37 0.48 -4.20
C TRP A 12 2.03 1.04 -2.95
N ILE A 13 3.24 1.59 -3.09
CA ILE A 13 3.88 2.48 -2.10
C ILE A 13 4.44 3.67 -2.86
N VAL A 14 4.02 4.85 -2.43
CA VAL A 14 4.64 6.12 -2.80
C VAL A 14 5.05 6.85 -1.54
N VAL A 15 6.26 7.40 -1.53
CA VAL A 15 6.81 8.20 -0.42
C VAL A 15 7.35 9.53 -0.94
N ASN A 16 7.66 10.44 -0.02
CA ASN A 16 8.20 11.77 -0.30
C ASN A 16 7.28 12.61 -1.21
N VAL A 17 5.98 12.47 -1.01
CA VAL A 17 4.96 13.21 -1.76
C VAL A 17 4.83 14.62 -1.18
N ASN A 18 4.93 15.63 -2.05
CA ASN A 18 4.77 17.04 -1.67
C ASN A 18 3.33 17.57 -1.81
N SER A 19 2.46 16.85 -2.53
CA SER A 19 1.04 17.19 -2.71
C SER A 19 0.19 15.93 -2.88
N THR A 20 -0.96 15.88 -2.21
CA THR A 20 -1.94 14.79 -2.37
C THR A 20 -2.58 14.75 -3.75
N GLU A 21 -2.48 15.83 -4.54
CA GLU A 21 -2.98 15.88 -5.92
C GLU A 21 -1.98 15.32 -6.93
N LYS A 22 -0.71 15.20 -6.53
CA LYS A 22 0.40 14.84 -7.42
C LYS A 22 1.21 13.67 -6.89
N LEU A 23 0.50 12.60 -6.50
CA LEU A 23 1.12 11.39 -5.96
C LEU A 23 2.20 10.82 -6.88
N HIS A 24 2.03 10.92 -8.20
CA HIS A 24 2.98 10.41 -9.19
C HIS A 24 4.34 11.13 -9.20
N GLU A 25 4.44 12.34 -8.63
CA GLU A 25 5.70 13.08 -8.46
C GLU A 25 6.51 12.59 -7.25
N GLY A 26 5.92 11.77 -6.37
CA GLY A 26 6.62 11.14 -5.26
C GLY A 26 7.49 9.96 -5.69
N ASP A 27 8.35 9.50 -4.78
CA ASP A 27 9.21 8.35 -4.99
C ASP A 27 8.36 7.06 -4.92
N GLN A 28 8.19 6.40 -6.07
CA GLN A 28 7.45 5.15 -6.16
C GLN A 28 8.31 3.96 -5.70
N ALA A 29 8.39 3.76 -4.39
CA ALA A 29 9.08 2.62 -3.78
C ALA A 29 8.55 1.27 -4.31
N VAL A 30 7.23 1.18 -4.51
CA VAL A 30 6.59 0.02 -5.11
C VAL A 30 5.58 0.53 -6.13
N PRO A 31 5.81 0.35 -7.45
CA PRO A 31 4.89 0.82 -8.49
C PRO A 31 3.47 0.27 -8.33
N TYR A 32 2.49 1.05 -8.77
CA TYR A 32 1.08 0.66 -8.70
C TYR A 32 0.83 -0.62 -9.49
N ASN A 33 0.24 -1.61 -8.82
CA ASN A 33 -0.33 -2.81 -9.44
C ASN A 33 -1.82 -2.84 -9.12
N GLY A 34 -2.65 -2.62 -10.13
CA GLY A 34 -4.09 -2.47 -9.97
C GLY A 34 -4.82 -3.73 -9.50
N PRO A 35 -6.15 -3.63 -9.28
CA PRO A 35 -6.97 -4.77 -8.94
C PRO A 35 -6.90 -5.89 -9.97
N ALA A 36 -6.58 -7.09 -9.51
CA ALA A 36 -6.62 -8.31 -10.30
C ALA A 36 -7.14 -9.48 -9.45
N PRO A 37 -8.37 -9.37 -8.91
CA PRO A 37 -8.93 -10.44 -8.08
C PRO A 37 -9.05 -11.74 -8.91
N PRO A 38 -8.71 -12.90 -8.35
CA PRO A 38 -8.90 -14.18 -9.04
C PRO A 38 -10.36 -14.41 -9.44
N LYS A 39 -10.59 -15.00 -10.61
CA LYS A 39 -11.93 -15.28 -11.11
C LYS A 39 -12.72 -16.13 -10.09
N GLY A 40 -13.96 -15.73 -9.80
CA GLY A 40 -14.85 -16.46 -8.88
C GLY A 40 -14.45 -16.40 -7.40
N SER A 41 -13.46 -15.59 -7.01
CA SER A 41 -13.03 -15.45 -5.61
C SER A 41 -13.88 -14.46 -4.79
N GLY A 42 -14.88 -13.84 -5.42
CA GLY A 42 -15.76 -12.81 -4.86
C GLY A 42 -15.08 -11.44 -4.72
N PRO A 43 -15.70 -10.52 -3.96
CA PRO A 43 -15.15 -9.17 -3.73
C PRO A 43 -13.86 -9.18 -2.89
N HIS A 44 -12.82 -8.52 -3.41
CA HIS A 44 -11.58 -8.21 -2.68
C HIS A 44 -11.58 -6.75 -2.25
N ARG A 45 -11.13 -6.49 -1.02
CA ARG A 45 -11.02 -5.14 -0.46
C ARG A 45 -9.63 -4.56 -0.70
N TYR A 46 -9.56 -3.39 -1.31
CA TYR A 46 -8.35 -2.62 -1.58
C TYR A 46 -8.33 -1.41 -0.66
N VAL A 47 -7.29 -1.29 0.18
CA VAL A 47 -7.21 -0.24 1.21
C VAL A 47 -6.05 0.69 0.88
N PHE A 48 -6.34 1.99 0.83
CA PHE A 48 -5.36 3.06 0.77
C PHE A 48 -5.23 3.71 2.14
N LEU A 49 -4.00 3.98 2.55
CA LEU A 49 -3.68 4.64 3.81
C LEU A 49 -2.68 5.76 3.55
N LEU A 50 -2.93 6.93 4.12
CA LEU A 50 -2.08 8.10 4.03
C LEU A 50 -1.40 8.35 5.37
N TYR A 51 -0.08 8.59 5.35
CA TYR A 51 0.74 8.85 6.53
C TYR A 51 1.50 10.17 6.38
N CYS A 52 1.77 10.84 7.49
CA CYS A 52 2.56 12.07 7.51
C CYS A 52 4.05 11.77 7.64
N GLN A 53 4.88 12.24 6.71
CA GLN A 53 6.33 12.25 6.87
C GLN A 53 6.76 13.52 7.61
N ARG A 54 7.31 13.35 8.81
CA ARG A 54 7.75 14.47 9.67
C ARG A 54 9.12 15.02 9.25
N GLY A 55 9.25 15.46 8.00
CA GLY A 55 10.48 16.06 7.44
C GLY A 55 11.60 15.08 7.08
N ARG A 56 11.44 13.78 7.38
CA ARG A 56 12.38 12.73 6.98
C ARG A 56 12.10 12.26 5.56
N ARG A 57 13.06 12.43 4.67
CA ARG A 57 13.04 11.80 3.35
C ARG A 57 13.32 10.30 3.51
N LEU A 58 12.49 9.47 2.89
CA LEU A 58 12.63 8.01 2.90
C LEU A 58 13.24 7.52 1.59
N GLN A 59 14.17 6.58 1.62
CA GLN A 59 14.72 6.02 0.39
C GLN A 59 13.82 4.89 -0.12
N GLY A 60 13.12 5.12 -1.24
CA GLY A 60 12.15 4.15 -1.77
C GLY A 60 12.75 2.76 -2.04
N SER A 61 14.00 2.69 -2.51
CA SER A 61 14.72 1.44 -2.75
C SER A 61 14.93 0.60 -1.49
N GLU A 62 15.07 1.21 -0.32
CA GLU A 62 15.22 0.53 0.98
C GLU A 62 13.88 0.07 1.58
N LEU A 63 12.77 0.56 1.04
CA LEU A 63 11.42 0.27 1.47
C LEU A 63 10.72 -0.77 0.59
N ALA A 64 11.17 -0.94 -0.65
CA ALA A 64 10.63 -1.93 -1.56
C ALA A 64 10.86 -3.36 -1.00
N PRO A 65 9.79 -4.12 -0.69
CA PRO A 65 9.96 -5.51 -0.28
C PRO A 65 10.30 -6.37 -1.50
N GLU A 66 11.02 -7.48 -1.28
CA GLU A 66 11.31 -8.45 -2.34
C GLU A 66 10.04 -9.07 -2.94
N LYS A 67 8.98 -9.19 -2.13
CA LYS A 67 7.70 -9.81 -2.52
C LYS A 67 6.54 -8.95 -2.04
N ARG A 68 5.51 -8.84 -2.88
CA ARG A 68 4.27 -8.12 -2.55
C ARG A 68 3.34 -8.89 -1.62
N LYS A 69 3.42 -10.23 -1.62
CA LYS A 69 2.60 -11.08 -0.74
C LYS A 69 3.05 -10.98 0.71
N ASN A 70 2.12 -11.20 1.64
CA ASN A 70 2.36 -11.17 3.08
C ASN A 70 2.91 -9.83 3.58
N PHE A 71 2.51 -8.72 2.96
CA PHE A 71 2.94 -7.40 3.38
C PHE A 71 2.43 -7.09 4.79
N ASN A 72 3.36 -6.74 5.68
CA ASN A 72 3.09 -6.39 7.06
C ASN A 72 3.10 -4.86 7.23
N LEU A 73 1.92 -4.27 7.25
CA LEU A 73 1.75 -2.82 7.42
C LEU A 73 2.31 -2.33 8.76
N ALA A 74 2.11 -3.08 9.84
CA ALA A 74 2.54 -2.65 11.19
C ALA A 74 4.07 -2.57 11.27
N GLU A 75 4.77 -3.55 10.70
CA GLU A 75 6.22 -3.54 10.60
C GLU A 75 6.72 -2.37 9.73
N PHE A 76 6.09 -2.12 8.58
CA PHE A 76 6.43 -1.00 7.72
C PHE A 76 6.30 0.35 8.46
N VAL A 77 5.19 0.58 9.15
CA VAL A 77 4.94 1.82 9.91
C VAL A 77 5.95 1.96 11.06
N ASN A 78 6.30 0.87 11.73
CA ASN A 78 7.32 0.88 12.79
C ASN A 78 8.71 1.23 12.24
N LYS A 79 9.14 0.57 11.15
CA LYS A 79 10.45 0.82 10.50
C LYS A 79 10.61 2.26 10.01
N THR A 80 9.51 2.88 9.59
CA THR A 80 9.51 4.23 9.00
C THR A 80 9.15 5.33 10.00
N GLU A 81 8.76 4.97 11.22
CA GLU A 81 8.38 5.90 12.30
C GLU A 81 7.27 6.89 11.90
N LEU A 82 6.39 6.49 10.96
CA LEU A 82 5.34 7.35 10.42
C LEU A 82 4.21 7.66 11.42
N GLY A 83 4.09 6.85 12.47
CA GLY A 83 3.00 6.94 13.45
C GLY A 83 1.65 6.49 12.86
N PRO A 84 0.52 6.96 13.42
CA PRO A 84 -0.80 6.54 12.96
C PRO A 84 -1.14 7.13 11.58
N PRO A 85 -2.02 6.49 10.80
CA PRO A 85 -2.47 7.03 9.53
C PRO A 85 -3.26 8.33 9.74
N LEU A 86 -3.07 9.28 8.84
CA LEU A 86 -3.85 10.52 8.77
C LEU A 86 -5.24 10.29 8.18
N ALA A 87 -5.31 9.44 7.17
CA ALA A 87 -6.54 9.14 6.44
C ALA A 87 -6.48 7.73 5.85
N GLY A 88 -7.67 7.21 5.52
CA GLY A 88 -7.81 5.95 4.82
C GLY A 88 -9.03 5.95 3.93
N ASN A 89 -8.96 5.21 2.84
CA ASN A 89 -10.09 4.95 1.96
C ASN A 89 -10.00 3.51 1.45
N PHE A 90 -11.10 2.95 0.99
CA PHE A 90 -11.11 1.61 0.39
C PHE A 90 -12.19 1.47 -0.67
N PHE A 91 -12.02 0.46 -1.52
CA PHE A 91 -13.05 0.00 -2.45
C PHE A 91 -13.01 -1.52 -2.59
N PHE A 92 -14.05 -2.07 -3.20
CA PHE A 92 -14.13 -3.49 -3.57
C PHE A 92 -14.00 -3.66 -5.07
N ALA A 93 -13.32 -4.73 -5.49
CA ALA A 93 -13.33 -5.20 -6.88
C ALA A 93 -13.42 -6.71 -6.91
N GLU A 94 -14.10 -7.24 -7.92
CA GLU A 94 -14.24 -8.67 -8.17
C GLU A 94 -14.03 -8.98 -9.66
N ASN A 95 -13.74 -10.25 -9.93
CA ASN A 95 -13.71 -10.82 -11.26
C ASN A 95 -14.70 -11.99 -11.24
N PRO A 96 -15.96 -11.77 -11.67
CA PRO A 96 -17.01 -12.77 -11.60
C PRO A 96 -16.68 -14.06 -12.39
#